data_AF-R8YVG5-F1
#
_entry.id   AF-R8YVG5-F1
#
_cell.length_a   1.000
_cell.length_b   1.000
_cell.length_c   1.000
_cell.angle_alpha   90.00
_cell.angle_beta   90.00
_cell.angle_gamma   90.00
#
_symmetry.space_group_name_H-M   'P 1'
#
loop_
_entity.id
_entity.type
_entity.pdbx_description
1 polymer ?
#
loop_
_entity_poly.entity_id
_entity_poly.type
_entity_poly.pdbx_seq_one_letter_code
_entity_poly.pdbx_strand_id
1 'polypeptide(L)'
;MAETSMIRWNLKMFFDYEGQQIRLDRDKIFSHPNGHIYQDVLLSNTDKTLFIELEGKEIIVNTKKFSPFLNANFPQMNVQIQWLDVQRTDELNILIDIDNSLVSNKNEKIPLTLAQQKVLNVQNPKTFDFRYERDVIIKNLSKVARNFVR
;
A
#
# COMPACT_ATOMS: atom_id res chain seq x y z
N MET A 1 -48.20 5.23 25.67
CA MET A 1 -47.50 4.64 24.50
C MET A 1 -46.19 5.38 24.39
N ALA A 2 -45.08 4.72 24.74
CA ALA A 2 -43.76 5.33 24.69
C ALA A 2 -43.28 5.32 23.23
N GLU A 3 -43.12 6.49 22.63
CA GLU A 3 -42.33 6.63 21.42
C GLU A 3 -40.88 6.30 21.76
N THR A 4 -40.48 5.07 21.44
CA THR A 4 -39.07 4.69 21.41
C THR A 4 -38.44 5.43 20.24
N SER A 5 -37.92 6.62 20.49
CA SER A 5 -37.02 7.31 19.57
C SER A 5 -35.75 6.48 19.45
N MET A 6 -35.74 5.63 18.42
CA MET A 6 -34.59 4.85 18.00
C MET A 6 -33.57 5.82 17.41
N ILE A 7 -32.66 6.31 18.24
CA ILE A 7 -31.46 7.00 17.76
C ILE A 7 -30.55 5.91 17.16
N ARG A 8 -30.83 5.52 15.91
CA ARG A 8 -29.79 4.97 15.05
C ARG A 8 -28.89 6.14 14.73
N TRP A 9 -27.61 6.02 15.06
CA TRP A 9 -26.41 6.50 14.34
C TRP A 9 -25.27 6.54 15.36
N ASN A 10 -24.35 5.56 15.28
CA ASN A 10 -22.96 5.77 15.67
C ASN A 10 -22.07 5.24 14.53
N LEU A 11 -21.89 6.12 13.55
CA LEU A 11 -21.29 5.92 12.23
C LEU A 11 -19.75 5.95 12.26
N LYS A 12 -19.10 5.78 13.41
CA LYS A 12 -17.65 6.02 13.51
C LYS A 12 -16.87 4.73 13.27
N MET A 13 -16.73 4.36 12.00
CA MET A 13 -15.73 3.40 11.53
C MET A 13 -14.35 4.07 11.44
N PHE A 14 -13.90 4.67 12.53
CA PHE A 14 -12.61 5.34 12.56
C PHE A 14 -11.82 4.88 13.78
N PHE A 15 -10.51 4.79 13.63
CA PHE A 15 -9.58 4.60 14.73
C PHE A 15 -8.38 5.52 14.53
N ASP A 16 -7.76 5.95 15.62
CA ASP A 16 -6.55 6.76 15.56
C ASP A 16 -5.32 5.86 15.54
N TYR A 17 -4.44 6.08 14.58
CA TYR A 17 -3.21 5.31 14.42
C TYR A 17 -2.08 6.22 13.93
N GLU A 18 -0.96 6.22 14.66
CA GLU A 18 0.22 7.07 14.38
C GLU A 18 -0.14 8.55 14.14
N GLY A 19 -1.09 9.07 14.93
CA GLY A 19 -1.54 10.48 14.85
C GLY A 19 -2.48 10.80 13.68
N GLN A 20 -2.94 9.78 12.94
CA GLN A 20 -3.90 9.93 11.85
C GLN A 20 -5.20 9.18 12.17
N GLN A 21 -6.33 9.81 11.87
CA GLN A 21 -7.62 9.15 11.96
C GLN A 21 -7.86 8.34 10.69
N ILE A 22 -7.95 7.01 10.84
CA ILE A 22 -8.09 6.06 9.74
C ILE A 22 -9.51 5.55 9.68
N ARG A 23 -10.12 5.59 8.48
CA ARG A 23 -11.49 5.10 8.25
C ARG A 23 -11.48 3.65 7.80
N LEU A 24 -12.24 2.77 8.45
CA LEU A 24 -12.54 1.42 7.98
C LEU A 24 -13.80 1.43 7.09
N ASP A 25 -13.81 0.58 6.07
CA ASP A 25 -15.00 0.30 5.26
C ASP A 25 -15.64 -1.03 5.67
N ARG A 26 -16.91 -1.01 6.08
CA ARG A 26 -17.60 -2.21 6.57
C ARG A 26 -17.67 -3.31 5.54
N ASP A 27 -17.79 -2.95 4.26
CA ASP A 27 -17.95 -3.92 3.18
C ASP A 27 -16.66 -4.71 2.91
N LYS A 28 -15.54 -4.29 3.52
CA LYS A 28 -14.24 -4.95 3.46
C LYS A 28 -13.93 -5.79 4.70
N ILE A 29 -14.88 -5.94 5.63
CA ILE A 29 -14.72 -6.80 6.81
C ILE A 29 -15.33 -8.18 6.51
N PHE A 30 -14.50 -9.21 6.54
CA PHE A 30 -14.93 -10.59 6.34
C PHE A 30 -14.89 -11.38 7.63
N SER A 31 -15.88 -12.26 7.82
CA SER A 31 -15.87 -13.25 8.90
C SER A 31 -14.96 -14.41 8.51
N HIS A 32 -14.00 -14.73 9.35
CA HIS A 32 -13.12 -15.89 9.26
C HIS A 32 -13.36 -16.80 10.49
N PRO A 33 -13.10 -18.11 10.42
CA PRO A 33 -13.19 -19.00 11.60
C PRO A 33 -12.47 -18.52 12.88
N ASN A 34 -11.47 -17.64 12.74
CA ASN A 34 -10.64 -17.14 13.83
C ASN A 34 -10.90 -15.66 14.18
N GLY A 35 -11.99 -15.06 13.68
CA GLY A 35 -12.33 -13.66 13.94
C GLY A 35 -12.73 -12.89 12.69
N HIS A 36 -12.83 -11.57 12.79
CA HIS A 36 -13.11 -10.71 11.65
C HIS A 36 -11.80 -10.16 11.08
N ILE A 37 -11.64 -10.16 9.76
CA ILE A 37 -10.43 -9.70 9.09
C ILE A 37 -10.80 -8.59 8.12
N TYR A 38 -10.03 -7.51 8.14
CA TYR A 38 -10.13 -6.45 7.15
C TYR A 38 -9.36 -6.84 5.88
N GLN A 39 -10.00 -6.66 4.73
CA GLN A 39 -9.47 -7.10 3.44
C GLN A 39 -8.19 -6.39 3.02
N ASP A 40 -8.20 -5.06 3.15
CA ASP A 40 -7.09 -4.23 2.68
C ASP A 40 -5.95 -4.25 3.71
N VAL A 41 -4.77 -3.93 3.21
CA VAL A 41 -3.56 -3.79 4.02
C VAL A 41 -3.36 -2.32 4.37
N LEU A 42 -3.10 -2.01 5.64
CA LEU A 42 -2.74 -0.67 6.04
C LEU A 42 -1.24 -0.44 5.78
N LEU A 43 -0.90 0.49 4.89
CA LEU A 43 0.48 0.95 4.75
C LEU A 43 0.84 1.82 5.95
N SER A 44 1.91 1.48 6.67
CA SER A 44 2.30 2.13 7.93
C SER A 44 3.81 2.15 8.14
N ASN A 45 4.28 2.76 9.24
CA ASN A 45 5.71 2.70 9.62
C ASN A 45 6.09 1.41 10.35
N THR A 46 5.10 0.60 10.76
CA THR A 46 5.31 -0.67 11.46
C THR A 46 4.72 -1.84 10.68
N ASP A 47 5.18 -3.05 11.00
CA ASP A 47 4.73 -4.34 10.46
C ASP A 47 3.78 -5.08 11.43
N LYS A 48 3.20 -4.37 12.39
CA LYS A 48 2.38 -4.95 13.44
C LYS A 48 0.94 -5.15 12.99
N THR A 49 0.46 -6.38 13.03
CA THR A 49 -0.99 -6.66 12.98
C THR A 49 -1.71 -5.84 14.05
N LEU A 50 -2.75 -5.14 13.65
CA LEU A 50 -3.58 -4.34 14.55
C LEU A 50 -4.85 -5.12 14.88
N PHE A 51 -5.27 -5.01 16.14
CA PHE A 51 -6.54 -5.53 16.62
C PHE A 51 -7.41 -4.33 16.99
N ILE A 52 -8.54 -4.19 16.30
CA ILE A 52 -9.43 -3.04 16.45
C ILE A 52 -10.79 -3.55 16.88
N GLU A 53 -11.30 -3.03 17.99
CA GLU A 53 -12.66 -3.33 18.43
C GLU A 53 -13.66 -2.44 17.70
N LEU A 54 -14.61 -3.05 16.99
CA LEU A 54 -15.71 -2.35 16.32
C LEU A 54 -17.02 -3.06 16.65
N GLU A 55 -17.97 -2.33 17.26
CA GLU A 55 -19.28 -2.89 17.63
C GLU A 55 -19.18 -4.16 18.50
N GLY A 56 -18.20 -4.21 19.41
CA GLY A 56 -17.96 -5.37 20.30
C GLY A 56 -17.33 -6.58 19.60
N LYS A 57 -16.83 -6.41 18.36
CA LYS A 57 -16.12 -7.42 17.60
C LYS A 57 -14.67 -7.00 17.37
N GLU A 58 -13.75 -7.92 17.54
CA GLU A 58 -12.35 -7.71 17.18
C GLU A 58 -12.17 -7.90 15.67
N ILE A 59 -11.58 -6.89 15.03
CA ILE A 59 -11.18 -6.88 13.63
C ILE A 59 -9.66 -6.89 13.57
N ILE A 60 -9.14 -7.89 12.87
CA ILE A 60 -7.73 -8.03 12.56
C ILE A 60 -7.43 -7.22 11.30
N VAL A 61 -6.51 -6.26 11.42
CA VAL A 61 -6.00 -5.45 10.32
C VAL A 61 -4.55 -5.82 10.08
N ASN A 62 -4.26 -6.25 8.85
CA ASN A 62 -2.90 -6.48 8.41
C ASN A 62 -2.24 -5.15 8.04
N THR A 63 -1.01 -4.97 8.50
CA THR A 63 -0.19 -3.81 8.14
C THR A 63 0.93 -4.21 7.21
N LYS A 64 1.36 -3.29 6.37
CA LYS A 64 2.62 -3.39 5.63
C LYS A 64 3.49 -2.21 6.00
N LYS A 65 4.67 -2.51 6.54
CA LYS A 65 5.68 -1.49 6.79
C LYS A 65 6.17 -0.91 5.46
N PHE A 66 6.09 0.41 5.31
CA PHE A 66 6.76 1.11 4.24
C PHE A 66 8.25 1.24 4.57
N SER A 67 9.08 0.81 3.64
CA SER A 67 10.52 1.05 3.67
C SER A 67 10.87 2.03 2.55
N PRO A 68 11.61 3.10 2.84
CA PRO A 68 12.24 3.94 1.83
C PRO A 68 12.88 3.18 0.66
N PHE A 69 12.59 3.64 -0.55
CA PHE A 69 13.32 3.19 -1.74
C PHE A 69 14.74 3.77 -1.73
N LEU A 70 15.73 2.94 -2.06
CA LEU A 70 17.13 3.30 -2.01
C LEU A 70 17.59 4.07 -3.26
N ASN A 71 16.96 3.82 -4.41
CA ASN A 71 17.32 4.47 -5.68
C ASN A 71 16.35 5.58 -6.10
N ALA A 72 15.24 5.77 -5.39
CA ALA A 72 14.25 6.77 -5.77
C ALA A 72 14.61 8.16 -5.20
N ASN A 73 14.49 9.19 -6.04
CA ASN A 73 14.85 10.56 -5.67
C ASN A 73 13.66 11.30 -5.04
N PHE A 74 13.66 11.37 -3.70
CA PHE A 74 12.64 12.09 -2.91
C PHE A 74 13.27 13.02 -1.88
N PRO A 75 12.80 14.28 -1.78
CA PRO A 75 13.33 15.23 -0.81
C PRO A 75 12.91 14.92 0.64
N GLN A 76 11.77 14.26 0.87
CA GLN A 76 11.29 13.81 2.18
C GLN A 76 10.44 12.54 2.00
N MET A 77 10.56 11.58 2.93
CA MET A 77 9.77 10.33 2.92
C MET A 77 9.13 10.14 4.28
N ASN A 78 7.94 10.70 4.46
CA ASN A 78 7.04 10.18 5.48
C ASN A 78 6.08 9.22 4.80
N VAL A 79 5.84 8.06 5.42
CA VAL A 79 4.82 7.14 4.90
C VAL A 79 3.49 7.87 4.86
N GLN A 80 2.78 7.78 3.74
CA GLN A 80 1.38 8.16 3.72
C GLN A 80 0.58 6.96 4.24
N ILE A 81 0.13 7.03 5.49
CA ILE A 81 -0.74 6.01 6.06
C ILE A 81 -2.02 5.95 5.23
N GLN A 82 -2.26 4.79 4.62
CA GLN A 82 -3.35 4.59 3.69
C GLN A 82 -3.70 3.11 3.56
N TRP A 83 -4.94 2.82 3.18
CA TRP A 83 -5.36 1.48 2.79
C TRP A 83 -4.86 1.14 1.40
N LEU A 84 -4.31 -0.06 1.26
CA LEU A 84 -3.94 -0.67 0.00
C LEU A 84 -4.86 -1.86 -0.24
N ASP A 85 -5.63 -1.78 -1.32
CA ASP A 85 -6.27 -2.98 -1.86
C ASP A 85 -5.22 -3.95 -2.41
N VAL A 86 -5.68 -5.12 -2.87
CA VAL A 86 -4.80 -6.16 -3.43
C VAL A 86 -3.96 -5.62 -4.59
N GLN A 87 -4.57 -4.86 -5.51
CA GLN A 87 -3.85 -4.32 -6.67
C GLN A 87 -2.75 -3.34 -6.25
N ARG A 88 -3.05 -2.41 -5.34
CA ARG A 88 -2.10 -1.42 -4.84
C ARG A 88 -0.99 -2.05 -4.01
N THR A 89 -1.30 -3.14 -3.32
CA THR A 89 -0.32 -3.96 -2.60
C THR A 89 0.65 -4.62 -3.58
N ASP A 90 0.14 -5.20 -4.67
CA ASP A 90 0.96 -5.80 -5.73
C ASP A 90 1.82 -4.76 -6.45
N GLU A 91 1.26 -3.59 -6.77
CA GLU A 91 2.00 -2.47 -7.34
C GLU A 91 3.18 -2.06 -6.45
N LEU A 92 2.96 -1.92 -5.13
CA LEU A 92 4.01 -1.59 -4.18
C LEU A 92 5.09 -2.68 -4.10
N ASN A 93 4.71 -3.96 -4.08
CA ASN A 93 5.66 -5.08 -4.07
C ASN A 93 6.55 -5.05 -5.32
N ILE A 94 5.98 -4.81 -6.50
CA ILE A 94 6.73 -4.72 -7.75
C ILE A 94 7.71 -3.54 -7.72
N LEU A 95 7.33 -2.39 -7.16
CA LEU A 95 8.25 -1.25 -7.01
C LEU A 95 9.43 -1.59 -6.10
N ILE A 96 9.18 -2.30 -5.00
CA ILE A 96 10.22 -2.76 -4.07
C ILE A 96 11.18 -3.71 -4.79
N ASP A 97 10.65 -4.65 -5.58
CA ASP A 97 11.46 -5.59 -6.36
C ASP A 97 12.33 -4.86 -7.40
N ILE A 98 11.80 -3.83 -8.06
CA ILE A 98 12.56 -2.99 -8.99
C ILE A 98 13.71 -2.29 -8.25
N ASP A 99 13.44 -1.68 -7.10
CA ASP A 99 14.46 -0.97 -6.32
C ASP A 99 15.56 -1.92 -5.83
N ASN A 100 15.20 -3.09 -5.32
CA ASN A 100 16.15 -4.14 -4.94
C ASN A 100 16.99 -4.63 -6.14
N SER A 101 16.39 -4.74 -7.32
CA SER A 101 17.10 -5.06 -8.55
C SER A 101 18.10 -3.97 -8.93
N LEU A 102 17.71 -2.70 -8.79
CA LEU A 102 18.61 -1.56 -9.03
C LEU A 102 19.79 -1.57 -8.05
N VAL A 103 19.60 -1.92 -6.77
CA VAL A 103 20.70 -2.01 -5.79
C VAL A 103 21.70 -3.11 -6.16
N SER A 104 21.19 -4.28 -6.55
CA SER A 104 22.01 -5.47 -6.82
C SER A 104 22.66 -5.47 -8.22
N ASN A 105 22.09 -4.73 -9.18
CA ASN A 105 22.55 -4.68 -10.56
C ASN A 105 23.20 -3.33 -10.89
N LYS A 106 24.51 -3.33 -11.19
CA LYS A 106 25.26 -2.11 -11.56
C LYS A 106 25.26 -1.80 -13.05
N ASN A 107 24.58 -2.58 -13.88
CA ASN A 107 24.50 -2.31 -15.31
C ASN A 107 23.71 -1.03 -15.59
N GLU A 108 24.16 -0.25 -16.56
CA GLU A 108 23.46 0.94 -17.06
C GLU A 108 22.12 0.58 -17.73
N LYS A 109 21.97 -0.67 -18.18
CA LYS A 109 20.81 -1.17 -18.91
C LYS A 109 20.25 -2.44 -18.28
N ILE A 110 18.98 -2.40 -17.91
CA ILE A 110 18.32 -3.46 -17.14
C ILE A 110 17.04 -3.90 -17.89
N PRO A 111 16.85 -5.21 -18.13
CA PRO A 111 15.58 -5.72 -18.66
C PRO A 111 14.48 -5.61 -17.59
N LEU A 112 13.26 -5.33 -18.03
CA LEU A 112 12.09 -5.26 -17.15
C LEU A 112 11.05 -6.28 -17.56
N THR A 113 10.42 -6.95 -16.59
CA THR A 113 9.23 -7.78 -16.86
C THR A 113 8.07 -6.90 -17.34
N LEU A 114 7.08 -7.49 -18.01
CA LEU A 114 5.88 -6.75 -18.43
C LEU A 114 5.14 -6.12 -17.23
N ALA A 115 5.13 -6.81 -16.09
CA ALA A 115 4.53 -6.30 -14.86
C ALA A 115 5.28 -5.06 -14.33
N GLN A 116 6.62 -5.11 -14.30
CA GLN A 116 7.45 -3.97 -13.92
C GLN A 116 7.27 -2.79 -14.87
N GLN A 117 7.22 -3.05 -16.19
CA GLN A 117 6.97 -2.01 -17.19
C GLN A 117 5.60 -1.33 -17.00
N LYS A 118 4.56 -2.12 -16.71
CA LYS A 118 3.21 -1.62 -16.41
C LYS A 118 3.21 -0.74 -15.15
N VAL A 119 3.79 -1.23 -14.06
CA VAL A 119 3.84 -0.50 -12.77
C VAL A 119 4.65 0.80 -12.89
N LEU A 120 5.76 0.79 -13.62
CA LEU A 120 6.54 1.99 -13.92
C LEU A 120 5.88 2.93 -14.94
N ASN A 121 4.71 2.56 -15.46
CA ASN A 121 3.98 3.30 -16.50
C ASN A 121 4.86 3.63 -17.72
N VAL A 122 5.66 2.65 -18.14
CA VAL A 122 6.51 2.75 -19.33
C VAL A 122 5.64 2.90 -20.57
N GLN A 123 5.86 3.96 -21.33
CA GLN A 123 5.19 4.17 -22.60
C GLN A 123 5.67 3.12 -23.62
N ASN A 124 4.73 2.42 -24.25
CA ASN A 124 4.98 1.33 -25.21
C ASN A 124 5.81 0.16 -24.64
N PRO A 125 5.19 -0.73 -23.85
CA PRO A 125 5.84 -1.91 -23.31
C PRO A 125 6.57 -2.72 -24.39
N LYS A 126 7.78 -3.17 -24.05
CA LYS A 126 8.67 -3.93 -24.93
C LYS A 126 8.79 -5.38 -24.43
N THR A 127 9.28 -6.23 -25.32
CA THR A 127 9.64 -7.61 -24.98
C THR A 127 10.77 -7.66 -23.96
N PHE A 128 10.95 -8.81 -23.32
CA PHE A 128 11.89 -8.99 -22.22
C PHE A 128 13.37 -8.78 -22.62
N ASP A 129 13.68 -8.90 -23.91
CA ASP A 129 15.03 -8.67 -24.45
C ASP A 129 15.41 -7.19 -24.50
N PHE A 130 14.42 -6.30 -24.44
CA PHE A 130 14.66 -4.87 -24.42
C PHE A 130 15.18 -4.44 -23.04
N ARG A 131 16.26 -3.66 -23.03
CA ARG A 131 16.88 -3.15 -21.81
C ARG A 131 16.67 -1.65 -21.70
N TYR A 132 16.13 -1.22 -20.57
CA TYR A 132 15.87 0.17 -20.27
C TYR A 132 17.09 0.80 -19.60
N GLU A 133 17.36 2.06 -19.93
CA GLU A 133 18.37 2.87 -19.24
C GLU A 133 18.01 2.97 -17.75
N ARG A 134 18.99 2.73 -16.88
CA ARG A 134 18.85 2.75 -15.43
C ARG A 134 18.21 4.05 -14.94
N ASP A 135 18.66 5.18 -15.48
CA ASP A 135 18.15 6.51 -15.09
C ASP A 135 16.67 6.69 -15.43
N VAL A 136 16.20 6.07 -16.52
CA VAL A 136 14.77 6.09 -16.89
C VAL A 136 13.96 5.26 -15.90
N ILE A 137 14.48 4.10 -15.49
CA ILE A 137 13.84 3.25 -14.46
C ILE A 137 13.75 4.03 -13.14
N ILE A 138 14.86 4.64 -12.69
CA ILE A 138 14.93 5.44 -11.46
C ILE A 138 13.94 6.61 -11.52
N LYS A 139 13.89 7.34 -12.63
CA LYS A 139 12.96 8.46 -12.83
C LYS A 139 11.50 8.00 -12.72
N ASN A 140 11.15 6.87 -13.34
CA ASN A 140 9.78 6.34 -13.31
C ASN A 140 9.44 5.78 -11.93
N LEU A 141 10.36 5.04 -11.28
CA LEU A 141 10.22 4.58 -9.90
C LEU A 141 9.94 5.76 -8.98
N SER A 142 10.75 6.82 -9.09
CA SER A 142 10.58 8.06 -8.32
C SER A 142 9.25 8.75 -8.62
N LYS A 143 8.70 8.62 -9.82
CA LYS A 143 7.38 9.20 -10.13
C LYS A 143 6.25 8.40 -9.45
N VAL A 144 6.29 7.08 -9.57
CA VAL A 144 5.20 6.20 -9.11
C VAL A 144 5.21 6.04 -7.60
N ALA A 145 6.39 5.96 -6.98
CA ALA A 145 6.50 5.82 -5.53
C ALA A 145 5.91 7.00 -4.73
N ARG A 146 5.72 8.19 -5.35
CA ARG A 146 5.00 9.32 -4.75
C ARG A 146 3.56 9.00 -4.35
N ASN A 147 2.96 7.97 -4.92
CA ASN A 147 1.61 7.54 -4.55
C ASN A 147 1.56 6.92 -3.14
N PHE A 148 2.71 6.57 -2.56
CA PHE A 148 2.82 5.87 -1.27
C PHE A 148 3.48 6.72 -0.17
N VAL A 149 3.99 7.90 -0.50
CA VAL A 149 4.73 8.79 0.43
C VAL A 149 4.19 10.21 0.38
N ARG A 150 4.37 10.96 1.47
CA ARG A 150 4.08 12.40 1.57
C ARG A 150 5.35 13.21 1.81
#